data_AF-A0AA42MAS8-F1
#
_entry.id   AF-A0AA42MAS8-F1
#
_cell.length_a   1.000
_cell.length_b   1.000
_cell.length_c   1.000
_cell.angle_alpha   90.00
_cell.angle_beta   90.00
_cell.angle_gamma   90.00
#
_symmetry.space_group_name_H-M   'P 1'
#
loop_
_entity.id
_entity.type
_entity.pdbx_description
1 polymer ?
#
loop_
_entity_poly.entity_id
_entity_poly.type
_entity_poly.pdbx_seq_one_letter_code
_entity_poly.pdbx_strand_id
1 'polypeptide(L)'
;MKTKQNKQLQSQLKRAVKKVIKLKNAISTAEKNLDQAENYLYQLQYQRDHDYIESLGNKVDWPLIFNYRGNETELVRAYREKVLSQHGLNLSGHYNHYTRQHCFYIEFESNTPEEFFKRKEQVEFLFSHLKFDFKEQKQRVFVRNLINDDHYSAELTFSKVTNKYALELPSWRIKNKLFEYDALDLALEAIQAISKVSGDAKA
;
A
#
# COMPACT_ATOMS: atom_id res chain seq x y z
N MET A 1 -48.99 3.85 50.97
CA MET A 1 -47.95 4.64 50.25
C MET A 1 -47.04 3.77 49.34
N LYS A 2 -46.44 2.69 49.84
CA LYS A 2 -45.54 1.77 49.09
C LYS A 2 -46.15 1.17 47.81
N THR A 3 -47.45 0.87 47.78
CA THR A 3 -48.17 0.27 46.63
C THR A 3 -48.39 1.23 45.46
N LYS A 4 -48.54 2.55 45.71
CA LYS A 4 -48.73 3.56 44.66
C LYS A 4 -47.40 3.86 43.95
N GLN A 5 -46.30 3.93 44.72
CA GLN A 5 -44.94 4.06 44.19
C GLN A 5 -44.53 2.85 43.34
N ASN A 6 -44.88 1.63 43.75
CA ASN A 6 -44.59 0.41 42.97
C ASN A 6 -45.32 0.39 41.61
N LYS A 7 -46.61 0.78 41.57
CA LYS A 7 -47.36 0.91 40.30
C LYS A 7 -46.78 1.98 39.36
N GLN A 8 -46.31 3.10 39.92
CA GLN A 8 -45.68 4.16 39.14
C GLN A 8 -44.34 3.71 38.54
N LEU A 9 -43.51 3.01 39.32
CA LEU A 9 -42.26 2.41 38.84
C LEU A 9 -42.50 1.37 37.73
N GLN A 10 -43.49 0.48 37.89
CA GLN A 10 -43.85 -0.50 36.85
C GLN A 10 -44.31 0.18 35.55
N SER A 11 -45.07 1.27 35.63
CA SER A 11 -45.48 2.04 34.46
C SER A 11 -44.28 2.71 33.77
N GLN A 12 -43.35 3.27 34.54
CA GLN A 12 -42.11 3.85 34.02
C GLN A 12 -41.23 2.79 33.36
N LEU A 13 -41.07 1.61 33.99
CA LEU A 13 -40.34 0.47 33.41
C LEU A 13 -40.97 0.02 32.09
N LYS A 14 -42.29 -0.14 32.02
CA LYS A 14 -42.98 -0.51 30.76
C LYS A 14 -42.74 0.52 29.66
N ARG A 15 -42.80 1.82 29.99
CA ARG A 15 -42.50 2.91 29.03
C ARG A 15 -41.04 2.88 28.58
N ALA A 16 -40.11 2.67 29.51
CA ALA A 16 -38.69 2.57 29.21
C ALA A 16 -38.38 1.37 28.29
N VAL A 17 -38.92 0.19 28.60
CA VAL A 17 -38.79 -1.02 27.76
C VAL A 17 -39.35 -0.77 26.36
N LYS A 18 -40.55 -0.17 26.24
CA LYS A 18 -41.14 0.15 24.94
C LYS A 18 -40.26 1.13 24.14
N LYS A 19 -39.66 2.13 24.82
CA LYS A 19 -38.72 3.06 24.19
C LYS A 19 -37.46 2.35 23.70
N VAL A 20 -36.87 1.47 24.51
CA VAL A 20 -35.69 0.68 24.13
C VAL A 20 -35.99 -0.20 22.92
N ILE A 21 -37.13 -0.93 22.90
CA ILE A 21 -37.52 -1.76 21.76
C ILE A 21 -37.68 -0.92 20.49
N LYS A 22 -38.34 0.24 20.59
CA LYS A 22 -38.51 1.16 19.45
C LYS A 22 -37.16 1.61 18.89
N LEU A 23 -36.22 1.98 19.76
CA LEU A 23 -34.87 2.40 19.35
C LEU A 23 -34.08 1.26 18.71
N LYS A 24 -34.14 0.04 19.27
CA LYS A 24 -33.50 -1.14 18.67
C LYS A 24 -34.02 -1.43 17.27
N ASN A 25 -35.34 -1.35 17.08
CA ASN A 25 -35.94 -1.54 15.75
C ASN A 25 -35.50 -0.44 14.77
N ALA A 26 -35.46 0.82 15.22
CA ALA A 26 -35.01 1.92 14.38
C ALA A 26 -33.53 1.78 13.97
N ILE A 27 -32.65 1.33 14.87
CA ILE A 27 -31.25 1.04 14.57
C ILE A 27 -31.16 -0.08 13.52
N SER A 28 -31.87 -1.19 13.73
CA SER A 28 -31.86 -2.29 12.77
C SER A 28 -32.36 -1.88 11.38
N THR A 29 -33.36 -1.00 11.30
CA THR A 29 -33.80 -0.44 10.01
C THR A 29 -32.74 0.49 9.41
N ALA A 30 -32.09 1.32 10.22
CA ALA A 30 -31.04 2.22 9.75
C ALA A 30 -29.82 1.45 9.22
N GLU A 31 -29.40 0.39 9.89
CA GLU A 31 -28.32 -0.51 9.45
C GLU A 31 -28.65 -1.12 8.08
N LYS A 32 -29.85 -1.68 7.90
CA LYS A 32 -30.28 -2.24 6.59
C LYS A 32 -30.30 -1.20 5.48
N ASN A 33 -30.76 0.02 5.79
CA ASN A 33 -30.79 1.10 4.81
C ASN A 33 -29.37 1.55 4.44
N LEU A 34 -28.45 1.58 5.41
CA LEU A 34 -27.04 1.87 5.17
C LEU A 34 -26.42 0.81 4.27
N ASP A 35 -26.60 -0.47 4.57
CA ASP A 35 -26.10 -1.57 3.73
C ASP A 35 -26.61 -1.47 2.28
N GLN A 36 -27.89 -1.13 2.08
CA GLN A 36 -28.45 -0.93 0.74
C GLN A 36 -27.83 0.27 0.02
N ALA A 37 -27.62 1.38 0.73
CA ALA A 37 -26.99 2.58 0.17
C ALA A 37 -25.52 2.34 -0.19
N GLU A 38 -24.77 1.62 0.66
CA GLU A 38 -23.38 1.25 0.40
C GLU A 38 -23.25 0.31 -0.80
N ASN A 39 -24.13 -0.69 -0.90
CA ASN A 39 -24.17 -1.58 -2.07
C ASN A 39 -24.49 -0.82 -3.36
N TYR A 40 -25.47 0.08 -3.33
CA TYR A 40 -25.81 0.90 -4.49
C TYR A 40 -24.66 1.84 -4.89
N LEU A 41 -24.00 2.47 -3.92
CA LEU A 41 -22.81 3.27 -4.15
C LEU A 41 -21.69 2.45 -4.81
N TYR A 42 -21.44 1.23 -4.32
CA TYR A 42 -20.44 0.34 -4.92
C TYR A 42 -20.78 -0.02 -6.36
N GLN A 43 -22.03 -0.34 -6.68
CA GLN A 43 -22.48 -0.63 -8.05
C GLN A 43 -22.22 0.56 -9.00
N LEU A 44 -22.53 1.78 -8.57
CA LEU A 44 -22.25 2.98 -9.35
C LEU A 44 -20.75 3.21 -9.56
N GLN A 45 -19.94 2.99 -8.53
CA GLN A 45 -18.47 3.08 -8.63
C GLN A 45 -17.91 2.02 -9.58
N TYR A 46 -18.42 0.80 -9.50
CA TYR A 46 -18.02 -0.31 -10.37
C TYR A 46 -18.33 0.00 -11.84
N GLN A 47 -19.55 0.44 -12.14
CA GLN A 47 -19.94 0.80 -13.50
C GLN A 47 -19.06 1.94 -14.05
N ARG A 48 -18.82 2.99 -13.25
CA ARG A 48 -17.92 4.09 -13.62
C ARG A 48 -16.53 3.58 -13.98
N ASP A 49 -15.96 2.72 -13.14
CA ASP A 49 -14.61 2.20 -13.34
C ASP A 49 -14.53 1.25 -14.54
N HIS A 50 -15.56 0.43 -14.74
CA HIS A 50 -15.72 -0.42 -15.92
C HIS A 50 -15.67 0.41 -17.21
N ASP A 51 -16.59 1.38 -17.34
CA ASP A 51 -16.72 2.21 -18.54
C ASP A 51 -15.44 3.01 -18.79
N TYR A 52 -14.81 3.51 -17.74
CA TYR A 52 -13.53 4.21 -17.84
C TYR A 52 -12.42 3.30 -18.36
N ILE A 53 -12.23 2.12 -17.76
CA ILE A 53 -11.17 1.18 -18.15
C ILE A 53 -11.39 0.69 -19.59
N GLU A 54 -12.64 0.39 -19.97
CA GLU A 54 -12.99 0.02 -21.34
C GLU A 54 -12.63 1.14 -22.33
N SER A 55 -12.92 2.40 -21.97
CA SER A 55 -12.62 3.56 -22.82
C SER A 55 -11.12 3.79 -23.07
N LEU A 56 -10.23 3.25 -22.22
CA LEU A 56 -8.78 3.35 -22.42
C LEU A 56 -8.30 2.54 -23.63
N GLY A 57 -9.02 1.48 -24.02
CA GLY A 57 -8.61 0.56 -25.07
C GLY A 57 -7.20 -0.01 -24.81
N ASN A 58 -6.25 0.30 -25.70
CA ASN A 58 -4.85 -0.14 -25.59
C ASN A 58 -3.94 0.85 -24.83
N LYS A 59 -4.47 1.97 -24.34
CA LYS A 59 -3.68 2.97 -23.62
C LYS A 59 -3.53 2.58 -22.15
N VAL A 60 -2.39 2.92 -21.57
CA VAL A 60 -2.13 2.75 -20.14
C VAL A 60 -2.34 4.08 -19.42
N ASP A 61 -3.18 4.09 -18.38
CA ASP A 61 -3.34 5.22 -17.48
C ASP A 61 -2.36 5.10 -16.30
N TRP A 62 -1.14 5.59 -16.48
CA TRP A 62 -0.11 5.55 -15.42
C TRP A 62 -0.54 6.23 -14.12
N PRO A 63 -1.23 7.38 -14.11
CA PRO A 63 -1.83 7.92 -12.89
C PRO A 63 -2.76 6.94 -12.15
N LEU A 64 -3.56 6.14 -12.86
CA LEU A 64 -4.42 5.11 -12.24
C LEU A 64 -3.60 3.94 -11.67
N ILE A 65 -2.50 3.58 -12.34
CA ILE A 65 -1.57 2.53 -11.88
C ILE A 65 -0.86 2.95 -10.59
N PHE A 66 -0.26 4.15 -10.58
CA PHE A 66 0.67 4.54 -9.51
C PHE A 66 0.01 5.27 -8.34
N ASN A 67 -1.08 6.02 -8.55
CA ASN A 67 -1.72 6.75 -7.45
C ASN A 67 -2.71 5.85 -6.68
N TYR A 68 -2.72 6.03 -5.37
CA TYR A 68 -3.71 5.45 -4.48
C TYR A 68 -5.00 6.27 -4.48
N ARG A 69 -6.14 5.58 -4.64
CA ARG A 69 -7.48 6.14 -4.43
C ARG A 69 -8.19 5.34 -3.32
N GLY A 70 -8.84 6.04 -2.38
CA GLY A 70 -9.43 5.40 -1.20
C GLY A 70 -10.68 4.55 -1.49
N ASN A 71 -11.29 4.74 -2.65
CA ASN A 71 -12.52 4.06 -3.09
C ASN A 71 -12.30 3.27 -4.38
N GLU A 72 -11.17 2.59 -4.47
CA GLU A 72 -10.86 1.73 -5.61
C GLU A 72 -11.76 0.50 -5.62
N THR A 73 -12.39 0.25 -6.75
CA THR A 73 -13.10 -1.00 -7.01
C THR A 73 -12.11 -2.10 -7.37
N GLU A 74 -12.58 -3.35 -7.32
CA GLU A 74 -11.77 -4.50 -7.73
C GLU A 74 -11.33 -4.43 -9.20
N LEU A 75 -12.06 -3.71 -10.07
CA LEU A 75 -11.69 -3.51 -11.47
C LEU A 75 -10.43 -2.67 -11.61
N VAL A 76 -10.33 -1.57 -10.86
CA VAL A 76 -9.12 -0.72 -10.86
C VAL A 76 -7.92 -1.50 -10.36
N ARG A 77 -8.11 -2.31 -9.31
CA ARG A 77 -7.07 -3.19 -8.79
C ARG A 77 -6.62 -4.22 -9.83
N ALA A 78 -7.56 -4.92 -10.46
CA ALA A 78 -7.26 -5.93 -11.48
C ALA A 78 -6.57 -5.32 -12.72
N TYR A 79 -7.04 -4.15 -13.18
CA TYR A 79 -6.39 -3.40 -14.26
C TYR A 79 -4.94 -3.06 -13.90
N ARG A 80 -4.72 -2.57 -12.67
CA ARG A 80 -3.39 -2.24 -12.17
C ARG A 80 -2.46 -3.44 -12.14
N GLU A 81 -2.90 -4.54 -11.54
CA GLU A 81 -2.12 -5.78 -11.44
C GLU A 81 -1.77 -6.33 -12.83
N LYS A 82 -2.73 -6.32 -13.77
CA LYS A 82 -2.49 -6.70 -15.16
C LYS A 82 -1.39 -5.87 -15.81
N VAL A 83 -1.44 -4.54 -15.70
CA VAL A 83 -0.42 -3.67 -16.29
C VAL A 83 0.94 -3.86 -15.61
N LEU A 84 1.00 -3.91 -14.27
CA LEU A 84 2.26 -4.07 -13.54
C LEU A 84 2.95 -5.42 -13.83
N SER A 85 2.18 -6.50 -13.97
CA SER A 85 2.73 -7.82 -14.31
C SER A 85 3.44 -7.86 -15.66
N GLN A 86 3.06 -7.00 -16.62
CA GLN A 86 3.76 -6.88 -17.91
C GLN A 86 5.18 -6.31 -17.76
N HIS A 87 5.46 -5.63 -16.64
CA HIS A 87 6.76 -5.11 -16.25
C HIS A 87 7.42 -5.95 -15.14
N GLY A 88 6.84 -7.10 -14.78
CA GLY A 88 7.30 -7.95 -13.67
C GLY A 88 7.24 -7.27 -12.29
N LEU A 89 6.37 -6.28 -12.12
CA LEU A 89 6.26 -5.48 -10.89
C LEU A 89 5.12 -6.00 -10.01
N ASN A 90 5.34 -5.93 -8.69
CA ASN A 90 4.35 -6.30 -7.67
C ASN A 90 4.10 -5.11 -6.71
N LEU A 91 2.90 -5.06 -6.14
CA LEU A 91 2.48 -4.04 -5.17
C LEU A 91 2.76 -4.49 -3.74
N SER A 92 3.07 -3.52 -2.88
CA SER A 92 3.25 -3.71 -1.44
C SER A 92 1.95 -3.84 -0.63
N GLY A 93 0.81 -3.40 -1.19
CA GLY A 93 -0.41 -3.14 -0.44
C GLY A 93 -0.39 -1.83 0.38
N HIS A 94 0.75 -1.13 0.41
CA HIS A 94 0.93 0.14 1.10
C HIS A 94 0.99 1.32 0.11
N TYR A 95 0.78 2.53 0.63
CA TYR A 95 0.95 3.75 -0.13
C TYR A 95 1.68 4.81 0.71
N ASN A 96 2.38 5.71 0.04
CA ASN A 96 3.02 6.85 0.67
C ASN A 96 2.00 7.98 0.87
N HIS A 97 1.80 8.40 2.12
CA HIS A 97 0.81 9.44 2.47
C HIS A 97 1.11 10.81 1.85
N TYR A 98 2.38 11.15 1.64
CA TYR A 98 2.80 12.45 1.11
C TYR A 98 2.66 12.52 -0.42
N THR A 99 2.98 11.44 -1.14
CA THR A 99 2.86 11.42 -2.62
C THR A 99 1.51 10.90 -3.11
N ARG A 100 0.75 10.22 -2.22
CA ARG A 100 -0.48 9.47 -2.55
C ARG A 100 -0.23 8.43 -3.66
N GLN A 101 0.96 7.85 -3.70
CA GLN A 101 1.30 6.76 -4.61
C GLN A 101 1.51 5.45 -3.87
N HIS A 102 1.18 4.35 -4.54
CA HIS A 102 1.47 3.00 -4.06
C HIS A 102 2.98 2.82 -3.85
N CYS A 103 3.33 2.03 -2.85
CA CYS A 103 4.71 1.59 -2.63
C CYS A 103 4.96 0.29 -3.40
N PHE A 104 6.17 0.13 -3.91
CA PHE A 104 6.58 -1.01 -4.75
C PHE A 104 7.74 -1.76 -4.10
N TYR A 105 7.78 -3.07 -4.34
CA TYR A 105 8.88 -3.95 -3.93
C TYR A 105 9.55 -4.55 -5.16
N ILE A 106 10.88 -4.61 -5.11
CA ILE A 106 11.72 -5.33 -6.06
C ILE A 106 12.48 -6.40 -5.29
N GLU A 107 12.43 -7.63 -5.76
CA GLU A 107 13.06 -8.76 -5.11
C GLU A 107 14.14 -9.34 -6.02
N PHE A 108 15.35 -9.53 -5.52
CA PHE A 108 16.40 -10.25 -6.22
C PHE A 108 16.31 -11.73 -5.85
N GLU A 109 16.09 -12.57 -6.85
CA GLU A 109 15.95 -14.03 -6.68
C GLU A 109 17.25 -14.78 -7.02
N SER A 110 18.19 -14.12 -7.72
CA SER A 110 19.50 -14.68 -8.05
C SER A 110 20.57 -13.59 -8.14
N ASN A 111 21.83 -14.02 -8.21
CA ASN A 111 23.01 -13.14 -8.35
C ASN A 111 23.53 -13.09 -9.79
N THR A 112 22.73 -13.50 -10.78
CA THR A 112 23.18 -13.49 -12.17
C THR A 112 23.14 -12.07 -12.74
N PRO A 113 23.97 -11.76 -13.76
CA PRO A 113 23.91 -10.48 -14.46
C PRO A 113 22.53 -10.17 -15.05
N GLU A 114 21.83 -11.18 -15.57
CA GLU A 114 20.49 -11.02 -16.18
C GLU A 114 19.46 -10.55 -15.15
N GLU A 115 19.47 -11.14 -13.96
CA GLU A 115 18.62 -10.73 -12.85
C GLU A 115 18.94 -9.29 -12.42
N PHE A 116 20.23 -8.94 -12.33
CA PHE A 116 20.65 -7.57 -12.03
C PHE A 116 20.10 -6.56 -13.03
N PHE A 117 20.28 -6.80 -14.32
CA PHE A 117 19.77 -5.91 -15.37
C PHE A 117 18.24 -5.79 -15.34
N LYS A 118 17.54 -6.91 -15.13
CA LYS A 118 16.08 -6.93 -14.99
C LYS A 118 15.62 -6.07 -13.80
N ARG A 119 16.22 -6.24 -12.62
CA ARG A 119 15.83 -5.46 -11.42
C ARG A 119 16.20 -3.99 -11.56
N LYS A 120 17.33 -3.68 -12.21
CA LYS A 120 17.69 -2.31 -12.57
C LYS A 120 16.62 -1.65 -13.44
N GLU A 121 16.23 -2.30 -14.54
CA GLU A 121 15.19 -1.79 -15.44
C GLU A 121 13.88 -1.52 -14.70
N GLN A 122 13.49 -2.43 -13.80
CA GLN A 122 12.30 -2.25 -12.95
C GLN A 122 12.41 -1.03 -12.03
N VAL A 123 13.55 -0.83 -11.37
CA VAL A 123 13.76 0.33 -10.50
C VAL A 123 13.77 1.63 -11.29
N GLU A 124 14.45 1.68 -12.43
CA GLU A 124 14.47 2.85 -13.32
C GLU A 124 13.06 3.19 -13.82
N PHE A 125 12.31 2.16 -14.22
CA PHE A 125 10.91 2.32 -14.61
C PHE A 125 10.07 2.91 -13.47
N LEU A 126 10.20 2.39 -12.25
CA LEU A 126 9.49 2.93 -11.08
C LEU A 126 9.87 4.38 -10.80
N PHE A 127 11.16 4.70 -10.76
CA PHE A 127 11.64 6.08 -10.52
C PHE A 127 11.24 7.06 -11.62
N SER A 128 11.00 6.61 -12.86
CA SER A 128 10.46 7.48 -13.90
C SER A 128 8.99 7.89 -13.68
N HIS A 129 8.22 7.13 -12.88
CA HIS A 129 6.79 7.36 -12.62
C HIS A 129 6.46 7.82 -11.20
N LEU A 130 7.34 7.54 -10.25
CA LEU A 130 7.16 7.96 -8.86
C LEU A 130 7.36 9.47 -8.72
N LYS A 131 6.57 10.09 -7.86
CA LYS A 131 6.70 11.49 -7.47
C LYS A 131 7.74 11.59 -6.37
N PHE A 132 8.43 12.72 -6.33
CA PHE A 132 9.22 13.09 -5.18
C PHE A 132 8.30 13.43 -4.01
N ASP A 133 8.59 12.87 -2.84
CA ASP A 133 8.04 13.34 -1.57
C ASP A 133 8.35 14.82 -1.40
N PHE A 134 7.34 15.67 -1.17
CA PHE A 134 7.55 17.11 -1.10
C PHE A 134 8.39 17.54 0.12
N LYS A 135 8.38 16.75 1.21
CA LYS A 135 9.08 17.06 2.45
C LYS A 135 10.56 16.69 2.37
N GLU A 136 10.86 15.52 1.81
CA GLU A 136 12.23 15.01 1.74
C GLU A 136 12.88 15.13 0.36
N GLN A 137 12.10 15.48 -0.67
CA GLN A 137 12.54 15.54 -2.07
C GLN A 137 13.15 14.20 -2.53
N LYS A 138 12.55 13.09 -2.12
CA LYS A 138 13.00 11.71 -2.42
C LYS A 138 11.93 10.89 -3.12
N GLN A 139 12.36 10.05 -4.06
CA GLN A 139 11.61 8.88 -4.52
C GLN A 139 12.08 7.66 -3.75
N ARG A 140 11.20 6.66 -3.58
CA ARG A 140 11.47 5.48 -2.76
C ARG A 140 10.87 4.24 -3.38
N VAL A 141 11.64 3.16 -3.40
CA VAL A 141 11.18 1.80 -3.65
C VAL A 141 11.79 0.90 -2.59
N PHE A 142 11.10 -0.18 -2.26
CA PHE A 142 11.68 -1.18 -1.39
C PHE A 142 12.38 -2.24 -2.23
N VAL A 143 13.56 -2.65 -1.78
CA VAL A 143 14.37 -3.66 -2.45
C VAL A 143 14.75 -4.74 -1.45
N ARG A 144 14.71 -5.99 -1.89
CA ARG A 144 14.99 -7.15 -1.06
C ARG A 144 15.84 -8.15 -1.80
N ASN A 145 16.71 -8.85 -1.08
CA ASN A 145 17.52 -9.94 -1.62
C ASN A 145 17.04 -11.27 -1.02
N LEU A 146 16.45 -12.15 -1.84
CA LEU A 146 15.86 -13.42 -1.39
C LEU A 146 16.85 -14.59 -1.38
N ILE A 147 18.05 -14.43 -1.94
CA ILE A 147 19.00 -15.53 -2.21
C ILE A 147 19.39 -16.29 -0.93
N ASN A 148 19.41 -15.61 0.22
CA ASN A 148 19.87 -16.18 1.50
C ASN A 148 18.78 -16.29 2.58
N ASP A 149 17.51 -16.33 2.19
CA ASP A 149 16.37 -16.24 3.12
C ASP A 149 16.43 -14.98 4.00
N ASP A 150 17.09 -13.94 3.49
CA ASP A 150 17.21 -12.69 4.17
C ASP A 150 15.91 -11.89 3.98
N HIS A 151 15.17 -11.74 5.08
CA HIS A 151 13.92 -11.00 5.10
C HIS A 151 14.14 -9.48 5.21
N TYR A 152 15.39 -8.98 5.20
CA TYR A 152 15.65 -7.54 5.25
C TYR A 152 15.15 -6.84 3.98
N SER A 153 14.11 -6.01 4.16
CA SER A 153 13.64 -5.06 3.17
C SER A 153 14.41 -3.75 3.35
N ALA A 154 15.25 -3.41 2.37
CA ALA A 154 15.92 -2.11 2.33
C ALA A 154 15.02 -1.09 1.65
N GLU A 155 15.09 0.17 2.09
CA GLU A 155 14.53 1.28 1.32
C GLU A 155 15.62 1.84 0.39
N LEU A 156 15.40 1.73 -0.92
CA LEU A 156 16.22 2.39 -1.93
C LEU A 156 15.57 3.72 -2.28
N THR A 157 16.33 4.79 -2.09
CA THR A 157 15.87 6.16 -2.35
C THR A 157 16.72 6.86 -3.40
N PHE A 158 16.09 7.72 -4.19
CA PHE A 158 16.77 8.71 -5.00
C PHE A 158 16.43 10.10 -4.50
N SER A 159 17.45 10.89 -4.15
CA SER A 159 17.30 12.24 -3.62
C SER A 159 17.53 13.27 -4.71
N LYS A 160 16.52 14.10 -4.97
CA LYS A 160 16.65 15.22 -5.92
C LYS A 160 17.61 16.30 -5.43
N VAL A 161 17.76 16.44 -4.11
CA VAL A 161 18.58 17.49 -3.49
C VAL A 161 20.07 17.17 -3.61
N THR A 162 20.44 15.93 -3.32
CA THR A 162 21.84 15.48 -3.35
C THR A 162 22.23 14.86 -4.68
N ASN A 163 21.26 14.51 -5.53
CA ASN A 163 21.44 13.76 -6.76
C ASN A 163 22.15 12.41 -6.51
N LYS A 164 21.81 11.76 -5.40
CA LYS A 164 22.39 10.48 -4.97
C LYS A 164 21.32 9.44 -4.71
N TYR A 165 21.73 8.19 -4.85
CA TYR A 165 20.99 7.03 -4.38
C TYR A 165 21.39 6.73 -2.94
N ALA A 166 20.45 6.24 -2.14
CA ALA A 166 20.77 5.75 -0.81
C ALA A 166 20.00 4.49 -0.46
N LEU A 167 20.69 3.58 0.24
CA LEU A 167 20.09 2.41 0.85
C LEU A 167 19.96 2.62 2.34
N GLU A 168 18.72 2.55 2.82
CA GLU A 168 18.42 2.57 4.24
C GLU A 168 18.04 1.16 4.70
N LEU A 169 18.90 0.58 5.54
CA LEU A 169 18.67 -0.74 6.12
C LEU A 169 17.99 -0.61 7.48
N PRO A 170 16.83 -1.24 7.70
CA PRO A 170 16.15 -1.20 8.99
C PRO A 170 17.00 -1.89 10.05
N SER A 171 17.24 -1.21 11.17
CA SER A 171 17.93 -1.80 12.33
C SER A 171 17.03 -1.75 13.57
N TRP A 172 16.82 -2.92 14.20
CA TRP A 172 15.94 -3.07 15.35
C TRP A 172 16.47 -2.42 16.64
N ARG A 173 17.74 -1.98 16.67
CA ARG A 173 18.41 -1.46 17.89
C ARG A 173 19.26 -0.20 17.68
N ILE A 174 19.45 0.27 16.45
CA ILE A 174 20.28 1.42 16.11
C ILE A 174 19.52 2.27 15.09
N LYS A 175 19.88 3.55 14.94
CA LYS A 175 19.47 4.36 13.78
C LYS A 175 19.76 3.55 12.51
N ASN A 176 18.82 3.56 11.56
CA ASN A 176 18.97 2.86 10.29
C ASN A 176 20.33 3.16 9.66
N LYS A 177 20.99 2.12 9.14
CA LYS A 177 22.25 2.31 8.44
C LYS A 177 21.93 2.88 7.06
N LEU A 178 22.48 4.05 6.79
CA LEU A 178 22.34 4.75 5.51
C LEU A 178 23.64 4.65 4.75
N PHE A 179 23.58 4.14 3.53
CA PHE A 179 24.70 4.09 2.60
C PHE A 179 24.34 4.90 1.36
N GLU A 180 25.20 5.85 0.98
CA GLU A 180 24.98 6.70 -0.20
C GLU A 180 25.84 6.24 -1.38
N TYR A 181 25.28 6.37 -2.57
CA TYR A 181 25.89 5.97 -3.83
C TYR A 181 25.64 7.02 -4.90
N ASP A 182 26.66 7.27 -5.72
CA ASP A 182 26.56 8.24 -6.82
C ASP A 182 25.84 7.67 -8.05
N ALA A 183 25.62 6.35 -8.10
CA ALA A 183 24.95 5.65 -9.19
C ALA A 183 24.01 4.56 -8.67
N LEU A 184 22.92 4.32 -9.43
CA LEU A 184 21.96 3.26 -9.14
C LEU A 184 22.63 1.89 -9.12
N ASP A 185 23.53 1.65 -10.07
CA ASP A 185 24.24 0.37 -10.22
C ASP A 185 24.97 -0.01 -8.95
N LEU A 186 25.72 0.93 -8.36
CA LEU A 186 26.45 0.72 -7.11
C LEU A 186 25.51 0.41 -5.93
N ALA A 187 24.35 1.05 -5.88
CA ALA A 187 23.36 0.76 -4.85
C ALA A 187 22.77 -0.65 -5.02
N LEU A 188 22.39 -1.04 -6.25
CA LEU A 188 21.84 -2.37 -6.50
C LEU A 188 22.89 -3.48 -6.30
N GLU A 189 24.14 -3.24 -6.69
CA GLU A 189 25.26 -4.15 -6.42
C GLU A 189 25.46 -4.34 -4.91
N ALA A 190 25.35 -3.27 -4.12
CA ALA A 190 25.43 -3.36 -2.67
C ALA A 190 24.30 -4.23 -2.09
N ILE A 191 23.06 -4.10 -2.59
CA ILE A 191 21.94 -4.99 -2.19
C ILE A 191 22.22 -6.45 -2.52
N GLN A 192 22.74 -6.73 -3.72
CA GLN A 192 23.14 -8.08 -4.08
C GLN A 192 24.29 -8.58 -3.20
N ALA A 193 25.23 -7.70 -2.81
CA ALA A 193 26.40 -8.04 -2.01
C ALA A 193 26.14 -8.17 -0.50
N ILE A 194 25.03 -7.63 0.04
CA ILE A 194 24.61 -7.90 1.44
C ILE A 194 24.49 -9.42 1.69
N SER A 195 24.22 -10.20 0.64
CA SER A 195 24.22 -11.67 0.66
C SER A 195 25.61 -12.30 0.94
N LYS A 196 26.74 -11.61 0.73
CA LYS A 196 28.07 -12.20 0.90
C LYS A 196 28.61 -12.17 2.34
N VAL A 197 28.03 -11.38 3.24
CA VAL A 197 28.68 -11.05 4.53
C VAL A 197 28.15 -11.88 5.71
N SER A 198 27.14 -12.73 5.53
CA SER A 198 26.72 -13.68 6.59
C SER A 198 27.54 -14.96 6.65
N GLY A 199 28.48 -15.18 5.71
CA GLY A 199 29.34 -16.37 5.63
C GLY A 199 30.78 -16.21 6.15
N ASP A 200 31.37 -15.02 6.06
CA ASP A 200 32.83 -14.84 6.28
C ASP A 200 33.19 -14.14 7.61
N ALA A 201 32.30 -14.18 8.61
CA ALA A 201 32.62 -13.76 9.97
C ALA A 201 33.08 -14.93 10.86
N LYS A 202 33.94 -15.82 10.34
CA LYS A 202 34.81 -16.72 11.11
C LYS A 202 36.07 -17.04 10.30
N ALA A 203 37.10 -16.21 10.48
CA ALA A 203 38.50 -16.60 10.36
C ALA A 203 39.24 -16.03 11.58
#